data_AF-A0A2D9S981-F1
#
_entry.id   AF-A0A2D9S981-F1
#
_cell.length_a   1.000
_cell.length_b   1.000
_cell.length_c   1.000
_cell.angle_alpha   90.00
_cell.angle_beta   90.00
_cell.angle_gamma   90.00
#
_symmetry.space_group_name_H-M   'P 1'
#
loop_
_entity.id
_entity.type
_entity.pdbx_description
1 polymer ?
#
loop_
_entity_poly.entity_id
_entity_poly.type
_entity_poly.pdbx_seq_one_letter_code
_entity_poly.pdbx_strand_id
1 'polypeptide(L)'
;MLRTMIGLGLVLILVLSYAVYSATVDSEYYRYETSNESTEYQVTIQEENESTWYVATDSAPTWVNITAINAPSGSTLTVTSTSHTWFYSPLLGQEGDSVFNCKEFDEVSDSCSEGYEHQTEITGEETVMTGRVSLNLPIEGVGYERANDMEDAESKVIALIDQETVSTSWIISITNDGETVSSEGISIEFTLTEHEFVEISEFEIDPVQETLYGIATLVGCFFLLIAVPMMVYFAGVAKARIDEENRLEAPSPQE
;
A
#
# COMPACT_ATOMS: atom_id res chain seq x y z
N MET A 1 49.69 -8.11 -7.42
CA MET A 1 48.32 -8.25 -7.96
C MET A 1 47.32 -8.69 -6.90
N LEU A 2 47.49 -9.83 -6.22
CA LEU A 2 46.52 -10.27 -5.19
C LEU A 2 46.36 -9.26 -4.02
N ARG A 3 47.47 -8.73 -3.51
CA ARG A 3 47.45 -7.72 -2.42
C ARG A 3 46.77 -6.40 -2.81
N THR A 4 46.92 -5.97 -4.06
CA THR A 4 46.26 -4.75 -4.57
C THR A 4 44.77 -4.98 -4.83
N MET A 5 44.37 -6.19 -5.23
CA MET A 5 42.96 -6.54 -5.42
C MET A 5 42.22 -6.65 -4.08
N ILE A 6 42.85 -7.26 -3.07
CA ILE A 6 42.31 -7.34 -1.70
C ILE A 6 42.20 -5.94 -1.07
N GLY A 7 43.23 -5.09 -1.24
CA GLY A 7 43.21 -3.73 -0.72
C GLY A 7 42.09 -2.87 -1.32
N LEU A 8 41.90 -2.92 -2.64
CA LEU A 8 40.80 -2.21 -3.30
C LEU A 8 39.42 -2.75 -2.89
N GLY A 9 39.27 -4.07 -2.74
CA GLY A 9 38.02 -4.66 -2.26
C GLY A 9 37.65 -4.19 -0.85
N LEU A 10 38.61 -4.16 0.07
CA LEU A 10 38.38 -3.74 1.46
C LEU A 10 38.04 -2.24 1.55
N VAL A 11 38.73 -1.40 0.78
CA VAL A 11 38.39 0.03 0.69
C VAL A 11 36.98 0.23 0.14
N LEU A 12 36.60 -0.53 -0.90
CA LEU A 12 35.28 -0.42 -1.50
C LEU A 12 34.17 -0.85 -0.51
N ILE A 13 34.41 -1.89 0.29
CA ILE A 13 33.51 -2.28 1.39
C ILE A 13 33.37 -1.14 2.40
N LEU A 14 34.48 -0.56 2.88
CA LEU A 14 34.42 0.52 3.88
C LEU A 14 33.70 1.77 3.36
N VAL A 15 33.94 2.15 2.10
CA VAL A 15 33.28 3.30 1.48
C VAL A 15 31.78 3.05 1.30
N LEU A 16 31.38 1.84 0.86
CA LEU A 16 29.96 1.48 0.74
C LEU A 16 29.28 1.43 2.11
N SER A 17 29.91 0.82 3.12
CA SER A 17 29.38 0.80 4.48
C SER A 17 29.21 2.21 5.04
N TYR A 18 30.16 3.13 4.79
CA TYR A 18 30.03 4.53 5.18
C TYR A 18 28.91 5.24 4.41
N ALA A 19 28.76 4.99 3.11
CA ALA A 19 27.70 5.59 2.31
C ALA A 19 26.30 5.14 2.77
N VAL A 20 26.14 3.85 3.07
CA VAL A 20 24.90 3.30 3.64
C VAL A 20 24.64 3.93 5.01
N TYR A 21 25.63 3.92 5.91
CA TYR A 21 25.50 4.54 7.24
C TYR A 21 25.12 6.03 7.17
N SER A 22 25.74 6.79 6.26
CA SER A 22 25.44 8.20 6.08
C SER A 22 24.02 8.43 5.56
N ALA A 23 23.52 7.57 4.67
CA ALA A 23 22.16 7.67 4.14
C ALA A 23 21.09 7.23 5.16
N THR A 24 21.43 6.36 6.11
CA THR A 24 20.52 5.94 7.18
C THR A 24 20.44 6.93 8.34
N VAL A 25 21.45 7.77 8.54
CA VAL A 25 21.53 8.74 9.66
C VAL A 25 20.92 10.10 9.31
N ASP A 26 20.83 10.44 8.03
CA ASP A 26 20.25 11.69 7.54
C ASP A 26 19.12 11.36 6.58
N SER A 27 18.00 10.93 7.17
CA SER A 27 16.81 10.53 6.42
C SER A 27 15.95 11.76 6.18
N GLU A 28 15.79 12.17 4.91
CA GLU A 28 14.80 13.19 4.54
C GLU A 28 13.34 12.66 4.62
N TYR A 29 13.13 11.43 5.09
CA TYR A 29 11.82 10.80 5.21
C TYR A 29 11.38 10.71 6.67
N TYR A 30 10.14 11.11 6.90
CA TYR A 30 9.47 11.06 8.19
C TYR A 30 8.27 10.14 8.10
N ARG A 31 8.13 9.26 9.08
CA ARG A 31 6.97 8.42 9.25
C ARG A 31 5.97 9.14 10.15
N TYR A 32 4.74 9.31 9.67
CA TYR A 32 3.66 9.89 10.45
C TYR A 32 2.59 8.86 10.76
N GLU A 33 1.97 9.01 11.92
CA GLU A 33 0.83 8.23 12.39
C GLU A 33 -0.40 9.13 12.56
N THR A 34 -1.55 8.54 12.26
CA THR A 34 -2.87 9.16 12.40
C THR A 34 -3.82 8.19 13.10
N SER A 35 -4.88 8.70 13.70
CA SER A 35 -5.81 7.93 14.53
C SER A 35 -6.46 6.74 13.79
N ASN A 36 -6.82 6.91 12.51
CA ASN A 36 -7.45 5.88 11.66
C ASN A 36 -8.65 5.20 12.37
N GLU A 37 -9.47 6.02 13.02
CA GLU A 37 -10.60 5.55 13.83
C GLU A 37 -11.88 5.53 13.01
N SER A 38 -12.71 4.50 13.21
CA SER A 38 -14.01 4.40 12.57
C SER A 38 -15.08 5.05 13.44
N THR A 39 -15.64 6.16 12.98
CA THR A 39 -16.69 6.92 13.64
C THR A 39 -18.05 6.58 13.03
N GLU A 40 -19.00 6.13 13.87
CA GLU A 40 -20.39 5.93 13.46
C GLU A 40 -21.19 7.23 13.61
N TYR A 41 -21.93 7.60 12.57
CA TYR A 41 -22.76 8.79 12.58
C TYR A 41 -24.25 8.45 12.62
N GLN A 42 -24.98 9.27 13.37
CA GLN A 42 -26.44 9.19 13.38
C GLN A 42 -27.01 9.84 12.11
N VAL A 43 -27.69 9.03 11.31
CA VAL A 43 -28.42 9.50 10.13
C VAL A 43 -29.77 10.10 10.51
N THR A 44 -30.19 11.14 9.80
CA THR A 44 -31.51 11.76 10.00
C THR A 44 -32.39 11.53 8.79
N ILE A 45 -33.66 11.15 9.01
CA ILE A 45 -34.63 10.98 7.93
C ILE A 45 -35.06 12.34 7.40
N GLN A 46 -35.05 12.52 6.08
CA GLN A 46 -35.42 13.79 5.45
C GLN A 46 -36.93 14.04 5.47
N GLU A 47 -37.72 13.03 5.06
CA GLU A 47 -39.18 13.08 5.05
C GLU A 47 -39.77 11.82 5.70
N GLU A 48 -40.78 11.99 6.56
CA GLU A 48 -41.43 10.86 7.22
C GLU A 48 -42.09 9.94 6.16
N ASN A 49 -41.71 8.66 6.19
CA ASN A 49 -42.11 7.60 5.24
C ASN A 49 -41.35 7.56 3.91
N GLU A 50 -40.33 8.39 3.71
CA GLU A 50 -39.42 8.25 2.57
C GLU A 50 -38.07 7.70 3.03
N SER A 51 -37.57 6.67 2.35
CA SER A 51 -36.24 6.10 2.57
C SER A 51 -35.12 6.99 2.01
N THR A 52 -35.08 8.24 2.48
CA THR A 52 -34.03 9.22 2.21
C THR A 52 -33.49 9.73 3.54
N TRP A 53 -32.20 9.51 3.75
CA TRP A 53 -31.48 9.93 4.95
C TRP A 53 -30.39 10.94 4.59
N TYR A 54 -30.08 11.81 5.54
CA TYR A 54 -28.97 12.74 5.44
C TYR A 54 -28.07 12.67 6.67
N VAL A 55 -26.77 12.86 6.45
CA VAL A 55 -25.77 13.01 7.51
C VAL A 55 -24.75 14.05 7.07
N ALA A 56 -24.34 14.91 7.99
CA ALA A 56 -23.30 15.91 7.76
C ALA A 56 -22.07 15.55 8.57
N THR A 57 -20.90 15.59 7.92
CA THR A 57 -19.61 15.21 8.48
C THR A 57 -18.64 16.36 8.28
N ASP A 58 -17.67 16.52 9.17
CA ASP A 58 -16.62 17.55 9.09
C ASP A 58 -15.30 16.95 9.56
N SER A 59 -14.71 16.12 8.70
CA SER A 59 -13.54 15.31 9.01
C SER A 59 -12.72 15.04 7.75
N ALA A 60 -11.55 14.43 7.93
CA ALA A 60 -10.70 13.90 6.86
C ALA A 60 -10.88 12.38 6.73
N PRO A 61 -11.90 11.90 6.00
CA PRO A 61 -12.17 10.48 5.88
C PRO A 61 -11.37 9.81 4.77
N THR A 62 -11.01 8.56 5.04
CA THR A 62 -10.28 7.67 4.15
C THR A 62 -11.22 6.61 3.58
N TRP A 63 -12.12 6.09 4.40
CA TRP A 63 -13.15 5.13 4.03
C TRP A 63 -14.54 5.64 4.42
N VAL A 64 -15.53 5.26 3.62
CA VAL A 64 -16.94 5.36 3.95
C VAL A 64 -17.57 3.98 3.86
N ASN A 65 -18.37 3.62 4.85
CA ASN A 65 -19.10 2.37 4.91
C ASN A 65 -20.56 2.67 5.22
N ILE A 66 -21.43 2.26 4.30
CA ILE A 66 -22.88 2.40 4.44
C ILE A 66 -23.48 1.01 4.44
N THR A 67 -24.24 0.68 5.48
CA THR A 67 -24.94 -0.60 5.59
C THR A 67 -26.44 -0.33 5.58
N ALA A 68 -27.14 -0.91 4.61
CA ALA A 68 -28.60 -0.93 4.57
C ALA A 68 -29.12 -2.26 5.10
N ILE A 69 -29.99 -2.21 6.12
CA ILE A 69 -30.54 -3.37 6.81
C ILE A 69 -32.06 -3.39 6.67
N ASN A 70 -32.61 -4.57 6.36
CA ASN A 70 -34.04 -4.82 6.13
C ASN A 70 -34.65 -3.99 4.98
N ALA A 71 -33.82 -3.56 4.03
CA ALA A 71 -34.29 -2.92 2.83
C ALA A 71 -34.90 -3.93 1.84
N PRO A 72 -35.91 -3.55 1.03
CA PRO A 72 -36.53 -4.48 0.08
C PRO A 72 -35.53 -5.00 -0.96
N SER A 73 -35.45 -6.32 -1.16
CA SER A 73 -34.59 -6.90 -2.19
C SER A 73 -35.00 -6.47 -3.60
N GLY A 74 -34.02 -6.20 -4.45
CA GLY A 74 -34.22 -5.65 -5.81
C GLY A 74 -34.39 -4.14 -5.86
N SER A 75 -34.32 -3.45 -4.71
CA SER A 75 -34.19 -1.99 -4.67
C SER A 75 -32.74 -1.54 -4.88
N THR A 76 -32.55 -0.28 -5.21
CA THR A 76 -31.26 0.37 -5.44
C THR A 76 -30.92 1.29 -4.28
N LEU A 77 -29.77 1.05 -3.64
CA LEU A 77 -29.15 1.97 -2.69
C LEU A 77 -28.31 2.98 -3.48
N THR A 78 -28.62 4.27 -3.32
CA THR A 78 -27.90 5.39 -3.93
C THR A 78 -27.31 6.27 -2.83
N VAL A 79 -26.02 6.55 -2.91
CA VAL A 79 -25.29 7.38 -1.96
C VAL A 79 -24.65 8.55 -2.70
N THR A 80 -24.95 9.77 -2.26
CA THR A 80 -24.50 11.02 -2.89
C THR A 80 -23.77 11.89 -1.88
N SER A 81 -22.55 12.31 -2.21
CA SER A 81 -21.76 13.30 -1.48
C SER A 81 -21.90 14.67 -2.11
N THR A 82 -22.02 15.73 -1.30
CA THR A 82 -22.16 17.11 -1.81
C THR A 82 -20.84 17.81 -2.10
N SER A 83 -19.75 17.35 -1.50
CA SER A 83 -18.49 18.11 -1.43
C SER A 83 -17.31 17.36 -2.05
N HIS A 84 -17.23 16.04 -1.83
CA HIS A 84 -16.13 15.19 -2.33
C HIS A 84 -16.62 14.20 -3.38
N THR A 85 -15.85 14.06 -4.46
CA THR A 85 -15.91 12.81 -5.23
C THR A 85 -15.32 11.70 -4.38
N TRP A 86 -15.87 10.50 -4.51
CA TRP A 86 -15.37 9.31 -3.85
C TRP A 86 -15.33 8.17 -4.85
N PHE A 87 -14.56 7.14 -4.53
CA PHE A 87 -14.30 6.01 -5.40
C PHE A 87 -15.09 4.81 -4.90
N TYR A 88 -15.82 4.18 -5.80
CA TYR A 88 -16.60 3.00 -5.51
C TYR A 88 -16.27 1.88 -6.48
N SER A 89 -16.28 0.67 -5.96
CA SER A 89 -16.28 -0.55 -6.74
C SER A 89 -16.97 -1.64 -5.93
N PRO A 90 -17.77 -2.52 -6.57
CA PRO A 90 -18.31 -3.70 -5.90
C PRO A 90 -17.24 -4.61 -5.29
N LEU A 91 -15.99 -4.50 -5.72
CA LEU A 91 -14.86 -5.29 -5.22
C LEU A 91 -14.25 -4.75 -3.92
N LEU A 92 -14.55 -3.50 -3.54
CA LEU A 92 -14.07 -2.93 -2.28
C LEU A 92 -14.67 -3.69 -1.10
N GLY A 93 -13.82 -4.07 -0.14
CA GLY A 93 -14.24 -4.81 1.06
C GLY A 93 -14.54 -6.29 0.83
N GLN A 94 -14.38 -6.83 -0.38
CA GLN A 94 -14.49 -8.28 -0.61
C GLN A 94 -13.28 -9.02 -0.06
N GLU A 95 -13.52 -10.15 0.59
CA GLU A 95 -12.46 -11.06 1.03
C GLU A 95 -11.75 -11.69 -0.17
N GLY A 96 -10.43 -11.55 -0.24
CA GLY A 96 -9.60 -12.09 -1.33
C GLY A 96 -8.11 -12.05 -1.02
N ASP A 97 -7.28 -12.61 -1.92
CA ASP A 97 -5.82 -12.72 -1.75
C ASP A 97 -5.08 -11.37 -1.85
N SER A 98 -5.72 -10.34 -2.42
CA SER A 98 -5.17 -8.99 -2.55
C SER A 98 -6.16 -7.95 -2.02
N VAL A 99 -5.68 -7.04 -1.17
CA VAL A 99 -6.47 -5.93 -0.63
C VAL A 99 -6.69 -4.90 -1.74
N PHE A 100 -7.85 -4.96 -2.40
CA PHE A 100 -8.24 -3.98 -3.40
C PHE A 100 -8.69 -2.68 -2.73
N ASN A 101 -8.11 -1.54 -3.13
CA ASN A 101 -8.31 -0.24 -2.47
C ASN A 101 -8.56 0.93 -3.45
N CYS A 102 -8.94 0.63 -4.70
CA CYS A 102 -9.11 1.59 -5.79
C CYS A 102 -7.85 2.34 -6.26
N LYS A 103 -6.67 2.05 -5.71
CA LYS A 103 -5.40 2.65 -6.14
C LYS A 103 -4.49 1.59 -6.74
N GLU A 104 -4.11 1.79 -8.00
CA GLU A 104 -3.15 0.95 -8.69
C GLU A 104 -1.90 1.79 -8.96
N PHE A 105 -0.83 1.54 -8.20
CA PHE A 105 0.36 2.41 -8.15
C PHE A 105 -0.02 3.86 -7.77
N ASP A 106 0.17 4.80 -8.70
CA ASP A 106 -0.12 6.22 -8.54
C ASP A 106 -1.41 6.63 -9.26
N GLU A 107 -2.17 5.68 -9.82
CA GLU A 107 -3.38 5.94 -10.58
C GLU A 107 -4.61 5.28 -9.93
N VAL A 108 -5.79 5.79 -10.29
CA VAL A 108 -7.06 5.17 -9.91
C VAL A 108 -7.21 3.88 -10.72
N SER A 109 -7.55 2.78 -10.06
CA SER A 109 -7.79 1.51 -10.76
C SER A 109 -8.99 1.64 -11.71
N ASP A 110 -8.88 1.10 -12.92
CA ASP A 110 -9.98 1.06 -13.92
C ASP A 110 -11.25 0.39 -13.39
N SER A 111 -11.14 -0.42 -12.34
CA SER A 111 -12.26 -1.11 -11.70
C SER A 111 -13.03 -0.22 -10.70
N CYS A 112 -12.58 1.00 -10.46
CA CYS A 112 -13.24 1.96 -9.59
C CYS A 112 -13.78 3.15 -10.38
N SER A 113 -15.02 3.53 -10.06
CA SER A 113 -15.62 4.76 -10.57
C SER A 113 -15.40 5.90 -9.58
N GLU A 114 -14.87 7.02 -10.06
CA GLU A 114 -14.90 8.29 -9.35
C GLU A 114 -16.24 8.99 -9.60
N GLY A 115 -16.88 9.50 -8.54
CA GLY A 115 -18.12 10.25 -8.67
C GLY A 115 -18.61 10.82 -7.34
N TYR A 116 -19.54 11.77 -7.42
CA TYR A 116 -20.28 12.25 -6.25
C TYR A 116 -21.36 11.26 -5.83
N GLU A 117 -21.90 10.51 -6.78
CA GLU A 117 -23.00 9.57 -6.60
C GLU A 117 -22.56 8.18 -7.05
N HIS A 118 -22.84 7.18 -6.22
CA HIS A 118 -22.70 5.76 -6.57
C HIS A 118 -23.95 4.99 -6.16
N GLN A 119 -24.16 3.85 -6.84
CA GLN A 119 -25.35 3.03 -6.66
C GLN A 119 -24.99 1.55 -6.57
N THR A 120 -25.76 0.79 -5.79
CA THR A 120 -25.66 -0.68 -5.72
C THR A 120 -27.04 -1.30 -5.54
N GLU A 121 -27.21 -2.54 -6.00
CA GLU A 121 -28.45 -3.29 -5.85
C GLU A 121 -28.49 -3.99 -4.49
N ILE A 122 -29.65 -3.93 -3.83
CA ILE A 122 -29.90 -4.61 -2.56
C ILE A 122 -30.30 -6.05 -2.85
N THR A 123 -29.41 -6.99 -2.52
CA THR A 123 -29.55 -8.41 -2.88
C THR A 123 -29.98 -9.31 -1.72
N GLY A 124 -30.01 -8.79 -0.49
CA GLY A 124 -30.31 -9.57 0.72
C GLY A 124 -30.92 -8.73 1.84
N GLU A 125 -30.91 -9.29 3.06
CA GLU A 125 -31.37 -8.60 4.28
C GLU A 125 -30.41 -7.48 4.71
N GLU A 126 -29.14 -7.61 4.38
CA GLU A 126 -28.09 -6.65 4.64
C GLU A 126 -27.32 -6.41 3.34
N THR A 127 -27.02 -5.16 3.04
CA THR A 127 -26.17 -4.78 1.90
C THR A 127 -25.19 -3.71 2.36
N VAL A 128 -23.90 -4.00 2.21
CA VAL A 128 -22.80 -3.11 2.57
C VAL A 128 -22.27 -2.44 1.32
N MET A 129 -22.13 -1.11 1.37
CA MET A 129 -21.50 -0.30 0.36
C MET A 129 -20.26 0.36 0.96
N THR A 130 -19.09 -0.15 0.57
CA THR A 130 -17.79 0.40 0.96
C THR A 130 -17.24 1.30 -0.14
N GLY A 131 -16.82 2.50 0.24
CA GLY A 131 -16.25 3.50 -0.65
C GLY A 131 -14.94 4.04 -0.12
N ARG A 132 -14.07 4.44 -1.04
CA ARG A 132 -12.80 5.11 -0.75
C ARG A 132 -12.98 6.61 -0.94
N VAL A 133 -12.80 7.42 0.10
CA VAL A 133 -13.04 8.88 0.02
C VAL A 133 -11.79 9.64 -0.40
N SER A 134 -10.64 9.34 0.22
CA SER A 134 -9.35 9.98 -0.09
C SER A 134 -8.31 8.98 -0.61
N LEU A 135 -7.59 9.29 -1.68
CA LEU A 135 -6.44 8.50 -2.16
C LEU A 135 -5.08 9.02 -1.65
N ASN A 136 -5.10 10.14 -0.93
CA ASN A 136 -3.93 10.80 -0.39
C ASN A 136 -3.67 10.38 1.06
N LEU A 137 -4.73 10.17 1.84
CA LEU A 137 -4.62 9.71 3.22
C LEU A 137 -4.22 8.23 3.31
N PRO A 138 -3.44 7.83 4.32
CA PRO A 138 -2.99 6.45 4.48
C PRO A 138 -4.13 5.52 4.86
N ILE A 139 -4.18 4.33 4.24
CA ILE A 139 -5.24 3.32 4.49
C ILE A 139 -5.21 2.78 5.93
N GLU A 140 -4.02 2.62 6.50
CA GLU A 140 -3.82 2.02 7.82
C GLU A 140 -3.38 3.04 8.88
N GLY A 141 -3.58 4.33 8.60
CA GLY A 141 -3.19 5.40 9.52
C GLY A 141 -1.71 5.73 9.56
N VAL A 142 -0.89 5.02 8.78
CA VAL A 142 0.57 5.24 8.70
C VAL A 142 0.95 5.70 7.30
N GLY A 143 1.66 6.81 7.22
CA GLY A 143 2.21 7.32 5.97
C GLY A 143 3.64 7.82 6.11
N TYR A 144 4.20 8.25 4.99
CA TYR A 144 5.55 8.79 4.90
C TYR A 144 5.53 10.11 4.15
N GLU A 145 6.26 11.09 4.66
CA GLU A 145 6.39 12.40 4.04
C GLU A 145 7.87 12.77 3.94
N ARG A 146 8.25 13.47 2.86
CA ARG A 146 9.63 13.94 2.67
C ARG A 146 9.76 15.39 3.14
N ALA A 147 10.71 15.64 4.02
CA ALA A 147 10.93 16.95 4.61
C ALA A 147 12.39 17.22 4.96
N ASN A 148 12.69 18.49 5.21
CA ASN A 148 14.05 18.91 5.57
C ASN A 148 14.35 18.67 7.06
N ASP A 149 13.33 18.75 7.89
CA ASP A 149 13.38 18.55 9.33
C ASP A 149 11.99 18.13 9.84
N MET A 150 11.93 17.73 11.12
CA MET A 150 10.69 17.26 11.75
C MET A 150 9.58 18.32 11.78
N GLU A 151 9.92 19.60 11.90
CA GLU A 151 8.93 20.69 11.94
C GLU A 151 8.30 20.93 10.55
N ASP A 152 9.11 20.89 9.48
CA ASP A 152 8.64 20.91 8.09
C ASP A 152 7.77 19.67 7.79
N ALA A 153 8.16 18.50 8.31
CA ALA A 153 7.40 17.27 8.13
C ALA A 153 6.02 17.33 8.80
N GLU A 154 5.97 17.76 10.06
CA GLU A 154 4.72 17.89 10.82
C GLU A 154 3.78 18.90 10.15
N SER A 155 4.32 20.06 9.75
CA SER A 155 3.56 21.09 9.04
C SER A 155 2.93 20.58 7.73
N LYS A 156 3.67 19.79 6.94
CA LYS A 156 3.15 19.17 5.71
C LYS A 156 2.06 18.16 5.98
N VAL A 157 2.22 17.31 6.99
CA VAL A 157 1.23 16.28 7.35
C VAL A 157 -0.05 16.93 7.88
N ILE A 158 0.07 17.94 8.74
CA ILE A 158 -1.09 18.71 9.21
C ILE A 158 -1.79 19.38 8.03
N ALA A 159 -1.04 20.01 7.12
CA ALA A 159 -1.63 20.62 5.92
C ALA A 159 -2.33 19.61 5.00
N LEU A 160 -1.81 18.39 4.89
CA LEU A 160 -2.44 17.29 4.15
C LEU A 160 -3.79 16.91 4.79
N ILE A 161 -3.82 16.70 6.11
CA ILE A 161 -5.05 16.34 6.84
C ILE A 161 -6.07 17.49 6.76
N ASP A 162 -5.62 18.73 6.94
CA ASP A 162 -6.47 19.92 6.82
C ASP A 162 -7.04 20.08 5.42
N GLN A 163 -6.26 19.77 4.37
CA GLN A 163 -6.73 19.80 2.99
C GLN A 163 -7.83 18.76 2.71
N GLU A 164 -7.73 17.59 3.34
CA GLU A 164 -8.69 16.50 3.21
C GLU A 164 -9.87 16.66 4.19
N THR A 165 -9.77 17.56 5.17
CA THR A 165 -10.85 17.88 6.12
C THR A 165 -11.87 18.78 5.46
N VAL A 166 -13.01 18.22 5.06
CA VAL A 166 -14.06 19.00 4.40
C VAL A 166 -15.44 18.62 4.86
N SER A 167 -16.21 19.64 5.22
CA SER A 167 -17.62 19.52 5.54
C SER A 167 -18.42 18.95 4.35
N THR A 168 -18.92 17.74 4.52
CA THR A 168 -19.58 16.97 3.48
C THR A 168 -20.95 16.52 3.99
N SER A 169 -21.99 16.76 3.18
CA SER A 169 -23.30 16.17 3.39
C SER A 169 -23.43 14.93 2.53
N TRP A 170 -23.84 13.82 3.17
CA TRP A 170 -24.11 12.56 2.51
C TRP A 170 -25.63 12.36 2.49
N ILE A 171 -26.14 12.07 1.31
CA ILE A 171 -27.54 11.78 1.05
C ILE A 171 -27.61 10.31 0.66
N ILE A 172 -28.38 9.54 1.43
CA ILE A 172 -28.53 8.09 1.23
C ILE A 172 -29.99 7.88 0.88
N SER A 173 -30.27 7.25 -0.26
CA SER A 173 -31.62 6.98 -0.72
C SER A 173 -31.77 5.54 -1.16
N ILE A 174 -32.94 4.96 -0.90
CA ILE A 174 -33.31 3.64 -1.41
C ILE A 174 -34.51 3.82 -2.34
N THR A 175 -34.39 3.33 -3.56
CA THR A 175 -35.45 3.44 -4.57
C THR A 175 -35.77 2.07 -5.16
N ASN A 176 -37.03 1.83 -5.50
CA ASN A 176 -37.47 0.64 -6.22
C ASN A 176 -38.21 1.09 -7.48
N ASP A 177 -37.76 0.62 -8.65
CA ASP A 177 -38.28 1.06 -9.96
C ASP A 177 -38.31 2.60 -10.16
N GLY A 178 -37.42 3.33 -9.47
CA GLY A 178 -37.31 4.79 -9.52
C GLY A 178 -38.22 5.55 -8.55
N GLU A 179 -39.01 4.86 -7.72
CA GLU A 179 -39.80 5.45 -6.64
C GLU A 179 -39.15 5.17 -5.27
N THR A 180 -39.15 6.16 -4.37
CA THR A 180 -38.63 6.00 -3.02
C THR A 180 -39.48 5.00 -2.24
N VAL A 181 -38.83 4.07 -1.53
CA VAL A 181 -39.56 3.09 -0.71
C VAL A 181 -39.93 3.68 0.66
N SER A 182 -40.83 3.02 1.37
CA SER A 182 -41.14 3.41 2.74
C SER A 182 -39.94 3.19 3.64
N SER A 183 -39.61 4.18 4.48
CA SER A 183 -38.55 4.06 5.49
C SER A 183 -38.91 3.13 6.66
N GLU A 184 -40.16 2.65 6.75
CA GLU A 184 -40.62 1.83 7.88
C GLU A 184 -39.90 0.47 7.92
N GLY A 185 -39.20 0.19 9.03
CA GLY A 185 -38.48 -1.07 9.23
C GLY A 185 -37.07 -1.12 8.63
N ILE A 186 -36.64 -0.09 7.88
CA ILE A 186 -35.30 0.02 7.31
C ILE A 186 -34.37 0.73 8.30
N SER A 187 -33.17 0.18 8.50
CA SER A 187 -32.09 0.81 9.26
C SER A 187 -30.90 1.10 8.35
N ILE A 188 -30.29 2.27 8.52
CA ILE A 188 -29.05 2.65 7.82
C ILE A 188 -27.98 2.89 8.88
N GLU A 189 -26.86 2.19 8.74
CA GLU A 189 -25.64 2.46 9.50
C GLU A 189 -24.67 3.18 8.59
N PHE A 190 -24.12 4.29 9.06
CA PHE A 190 -23.15 5.09 8.32
C PHE A 190 -21.91 5.29 9.17
N THR A 191 -20.76 4.89 8.64
CA THR A 191 -19.48 5.00 9.32
C THR A 191 -18.43 5.61 8.39
N LEU A 192 -17.58 6.48 8.95
CA LEU A 192 -16.40 7.02 8.29
C LEU A 192 -15.15 6.59 9.05
N THR A 193 -14.08 6.29 8.33
CA THR A 193 -12.75 6.11 8.92
C THR A 193 -11.97 7.40 8.78
N GLU A 194 -11.68 8.04 9.91
CA GLU A 194 -11.21 9.42 10.01
C GLU A 194 -9.77 9.50 10.50
N HIS A 195 -9.08 10.56 10.08
CA HIS A 195 -7.67 10.77 10.42
C HIS A 195 -7.49 12.07 11.19
N GLU A 196 -6.94 11.94 12.39
CA GLU A 196 -6.33 13.04 13.14
C GLU A 196 -4.84 12.79 13.28
N PHE A 197 -4.04 13.84 13.29
CA PHE A 197 -2.60 13.73 13.50
C PHE A 197 -2.29 13.19 14.91
N VAL A 198 -1.42 12.18 14.99
CA VAL A 198 -1.02 11.56 16.27
C VAL A 198 0.45 11.82 16.56
N GLU A 199 1.35 11.35 15.68
CA GLU A 199 2.79 11.41 15.91
C GLU A 199 3.55 11.53 14.59
N ILE A 200 4.72 12.15 14.64
CA ILE A 200 5.71 12.10 13.59
C ILE A 200 7.07 11.65 14.14
N SER A 201 7.74 10.79 13.38
CA SER A 201 9.03 10.22 13.74
C SER A 201 9.95 10.20 12.52
N GLU A 202 11.24 10.36 12.75
CA GLU A 202 12.22 10.20 11.67
C GLU A 202 12.24 8.73 11.24
N PHE A 203 12.27 8.49 9.92
CA PHE A 203 12.37 7.13 9.42
C PHE A 203 13.79 6.59 9.65
N GLU A 204 13.95 5.82 10.73
CA GLU A 204 15.20 5.13 11.01
C GLU A 204 15.25 3.77 10.32
N ILE A 205 16.25 3.59 9.47
CA ILE A 205 16.62 2.27 8.95
C ILE A 205 17.75 1.73 9.83
N ASP A 206 17.63 0.51 10.37
CA ASP A 206 18.69 -0.11 11.17
C ASP A 206 19.98 -0.23 10.32
N PRO A 207 21.01 0.58 10.62
CA PRO A 207 22.21 0.63 9.79
C PRO A 207 23.02 -0.66 9.90
N VAL A 208 22.92 -1.38 11.02
CA VAL A 208 23.63 -2.64 11.22
C VAL A 208 23.00 -3.72 10.36
N GLN A 209 21.67 -3.80 10.37
CA GLN A 209 20.93 -4.79 9.58
C GLN A 209 21.14 -4.55 8.07
N GLU A 210 21.01 -3.31 7.59
CA GLU A 210 21.25 -2.98 6.18
C GLU A 210 22.70 -3.20 5.77
N THR A 211 23.66 -2.87 6.64
CA THR A 211 25.08 -3.12 6.36
C THR A 211 25.35 -4.63 6.25
N LEU A 212 24.72 -5.47 7.09
CA LEU A 212 24.86 -6.92 7.01
C LEU A 212 24.26 -7.47 5.70
N TYR A 213 23.09 -6.99 5.27
CA TYR A 213 22.51 -7.39 3.98
C TYR A 213 23.35 -6.93 2.79
N GLY A 214 23.87 -5.70 2.83
CA GLY A 214 24.77 -5.16 1.81
C GLY A 214 26.07 -5.95 1.71
N ILE A 215 26.71 -6.26 2.84
CA ILE A 215 27.93 -7.09 2.88
C ILE A 215 27.65 -8.51 2.41
N ALA A 216 26.56 -9.14 2.86
CA ALA A 216 26.21 -10.50 2.46
C ALA A 216 26.00 -10.60 0.94
N THR A 217 25.30 -9.64 0.34
CA THR A 217 25.08 -9.56 -1.10
C THR A 217 26.40 -9.38 -1.85
N LEU A 218 27.28 -8.48 -1.38
CA LEU A 218 28.57 -8.22 -2.00
C LEU A 218 29.48 -9.45 -1.92
N VAL A 219 29.59 -10.09 -0.76
CA VAL A 219 30.35 -11.34 -0.57
C VAL A 219 29.79 -12.44 -1.47
N GLY A 220 28.47 -12.57 -1.59
CA GLY A 220 27.82 -13.52 -2.50
C GLY A 220 28.23 -13.31 -3.96
N CYS A 221 28.16 -12.06 -4.45
CA CYS A 221 28.58 -11.71 -5.81
C CYS A 221 30.07 -12.02 -6.06
N PHE A 222 30.96 -11.62 -5.14
CA PHE A 222 32.39 -11.91 -5.25
C PHE A 222 32.70 -13.40 -5.18
N PHE A 223 32.00 -14.14 -4.32
CA PHE A 223 32.14 -15.59 -4.22
C PHE A 223 31.80 -16.26 -5.55
N LEU A 224 30.67 -15.90 -6.18
CA LEU A 224 30.29 -16.44 -7.48
C LEU A 224 31.32 -16.11 -8.58
N LEU A 225 31.82 -14.87 -8.60
CA LEU A 225 32.84 -14.45 -9.56
C LEU A 225 34.18 -15.17 -9.42
N ILE A 226 34.51 -15.71 -8.24
CA ILE A 226 35.77 -16.44 -8.00
C ILE A 226 35.57 -17.96 -8.10
N ALA A 227 34.51 -18.48 -7.49
CA ALA A 227 34.26 -19.90 -7.37
C ALA A 227 33.96 -20.53 -8.74
N VAL A 228 33.15 -19.86 -9.58
CA VAL A 228 32.79 -20.40 -10.90
C VAL A 228 34.02 -20.52 -11.82
N PRO A 229 34.86 -19.48 -12.01
CA PRO A 229 36.08 -19.63 -12.81
C PRO A 229 37.08 -20.63 -12.24
N MET A 230 37.22 -20.73 -10.91
CA MET A 230 38.09 -21.75 -10.30
C MET A 230 37.60 -23.16 -10.58
N MET A 231 36.29 -23.43 -10.46
CA MET A 231 35.73 -24.75 -10.77
C MET A 231 36.01 -25.13 -12.22
N VAL A 232 35.80 -24.19 -13.16
CA VAL A 232 36.12 -24.40 -14.58
C VAL A 232 37.62 -24.66 -14.80
N TYR A 233 38.49 -23.88 -14.15
CA TYR A 233 39.94 -24.04 -14.25
C TYR A 233 40.38 -25.43 -13.76
N PHE A 234 39.95 -25.85 -12.57
CA PHE A 234 40.34 -27.14 -12.01
C PHE A 234 39.75 -28.32 -12.80
N ALA A 235 38.53 -28.19 -13.32
CA ALA A 235 37.97 -29.19 -14.23
C ALA A 235 38.82 -29.31 -15.51
N GLY A 236 39.29 -28.19 -16.06
CA GLY A 236 40.20 -28.17 -17.20
C GLY A 236 41.54 -28.86 -16.91
N VAL A 237 42.16 -28.57 -15.76
CA VAL A 237 43.42 -29.20 -15.33
C VAL A 237 43.25 -30.71 -15.09
N ALA A 238 42.16 -31.12 -14.44
CA ALA A 238 41.88 -32.54 -14.20
C ALA A 238 41.68 -33.30 -15.51
N LYS A 239 40.92 -32.73 -16.46
CA LYS A 239 40.75 -33.30 -17.80
C LYS A 239 42.09 -33.43 -18.52
N ALA A 240 42.92 -32.39 -18.51
CA ALA A 240 44.22 -32.40 -19.17
C ALA A 240 45.13 -33.50 -18.61
N ARG A 241 45.08 -33.75 -17.29
CA ARG A 241 45.85 -34.82 -16.65
C ARG A 241 45.38 -36.23 -17.07
N ILE A 242 44.07 -36.45 -17.13
CA ILE A 242 43.48 -37.72 -17.58
C ILE A 242 43.81 -37.97 -19.05
N ASP A 243 43.70 -36.96 -19.91
CA ASP A 243 44.04 -37.07 -21.34
C ASP A 243 45.53 -37.41 -21.54
N GLU A 244 46.41 -36.86 -20.71
CA GLU A 244 47.86 -37.16 -20.72
C GLU A 244 48.16 -38.60 -20.27
N GLU A 245 47.51 -39.09 -19.20
CA GLU A 245 47.64 -40.48 -18.73
C GLU A 245 47.16 -41.47 -19.80
N ASN A 246 46.00 -41.23 -20.41
CA ASN A 246 45.46 -42.04 -21.51
C ASN A 246 46.39 -42.06 -22.73
N ARG A 247 47.09 -40.95 -23.01
CA ARG A 247 48.07 -40.88 -24.11
C ARG A 247 49.31 -41.73 -23.84
N LEU A 248 49.75 -41.80 -22.59
CA LEU A 248 50.90 -42.60 -22.18
C LEU A 248 50.61 -44.10 -22.16
N GLU A 249 49.35 -44.50 -21.91
CA GLU A 249 48.89 -45.89 -21.94
C GLU A 249 48.49 -46.38 -23.34
N ALA A 250 48.40 -45.49 -24.32
CA ALA A 250 48.08 -45.87 -25.69
C ALA A 250 49.22 -46.71 -26.31
N PRO A 251 48.94 -47.91 -26.84
CA PRO A 251 49.97 -48.76 -27.44
C PRO A 251 50.58 -48.06 -28.66
N SER A 252 51.88 -48.25 -28.87
CA SER A 252 52.57 -47.73 -30.05
C SER A 252 51.85 -48.18 -31.33
N PRO A 253 51.76 -47.32 -32.36
CA PRO A 253 51.07 -47.67 -33.60
C PRO A 253 51.65 -48.98 -34.14
N GLN A 254 50.77 -49.93 -34.46
CA GLN A 254 51.20 -51.15 -35.15
C GLN A 254 51.57 -50.77 -36.59
N GLU A 255 52.86 -50.83 -36.91
CA GLU A 255 53.38 -50.88 -38.30
C GLU A 255 53.30 -52.31 -38.86
#